data_AF-A0A9W4KP03-F1
#
_entry.id   AF-A0A9W4KP03-F1
#
_cell.length_a   1.000
_cell.length_b   1.000
_cell.length_c   1.000
_cell.angle_alpha   90.00
_cell.angle_beta   90.00
_cell.angle_gamma   90.00
#
_symmetry.space_group_name_H-M   'P 1'
#
loop_
_entity.id
_entity.type
_entity.pdbx_description
1 polymer ?
#
loop_
_entity_poly.entity_id
_entity_poly.type
_entity_poly.pdbx_seq_one_letter_code
_entity_poly.pdbx_strand_id
1 'polypeptide(L)' 'MIVDANSHILLGMHMVGADASNLIGEGVLALELAARVEDIALIMHPHPTLTEGWMEAAEAVLGHAIHIVNK' A
#
# COMPACT_ATOMS: atom_id res chain seq x y z
N MET A 1 2.59 5.94 -0.25
CA MET A 1 2.02 5.44 -1.51
C MET A 1 1.58 6.64 -2.34
N ILE A 2 1.73 6.59 -3.66
CA ILE A 2 1.33 7.67 -4.58
C ILE A 2 0.29 7.11 -5.55
N VAL A 3 -0.86 7.78 -5.65
CA VAL A 3 -2.01 7.35 -6.45
C VAL A 3 -2.55 8.52 -7.26
N ASP A 4 -3.17 8.23 -8.40
CA ASP A 4 -3.92 9.23 -9.14
C ASP A 4 -5.25 9.54 -8.43
N ALA A 5 -5.53 10.82 -8.21
CA ALA A 5 -6.67 11.25 -7.40
C ALA A 5 -8.04 10.96 -8.04
N ASN A 6 -8.11 10.75 -9.36
CA ASN A 6 -9.39 10.53 -10.05
C ASN A 6 -9.65 9.05 -10.32
N SER A 7 -8.64 8.34 -10.80
CA SER A 7 -8.73 6.94 -11.20
C SER A 7 -8.37 5.95 -10.10
N HIS A 8 -7.73 6.44 -9.03
CA HIS A 8 -7.21 5.65 -7.90
C HIS A 8 -6.15 4.62 -8.29
N ILE A 9 -5.61 4.71 -9.50
CA ILE A 9 -4.52 3.86 -9.99
C ILE A 9 -3.25 4.16 -9.19
N LEU A 10 -2.56 3.09 -8.80
CA LEU A 10 -1.25 3.18 -8.18
C LEU A 10 -0.22 3.77 -9.16
N LEU A 11 0.44 4.86 -8.75
CA LEU A 11 1.51 5.50 -9.52
C LEU A 11 2.90 5.16 -8.99
N GLY A 12 3.01 4.80 -7.71
CA GLY A 12 4.28 4.41 -7.11
C GLY A 12 4.20 4.05 -5.63
N MET A 13 5.14 3.18 -5.22
CA MET A 13 5.35 2.78 -3.84
C MET A 13 6.80 3.05 -3.46
N HIS A 14 7.00 3.56 -2.24
CA HIS A 14 8.31 3.85 -1.68
C HIS A 14 8.36 3.31 -0.25
N MET A 15 9.45 2.65 0.12
CA MET A 15 9.64 2.10 1.46
C MET A 15 10.99 2.53 2.03
N VAL A 16 10.99 2.77 3.34
CA VAL A 16 12.20 2.89 4.15
C VAL A 16 11.97 2.10 5.44
N GLY A 17 12.93 1.25 5.80
CA GLY A 17 12.81 0.37 6.96
C GLY A 17 13.52 -0.96 6.76
N ALA A 18 13.34 -1.86 7.73
CA ALA A 18 13.82 -3.23 7.60
C ALA A 18 13.13 -3.93 6.42
N ASP A 19 13.89 -4.76 5.70
CA ASP A 19 13.39 -5.62 4.62
C ASP A 19 12.76 -4.88 3.41
N ALA A 20 12.97 -3.58 3.28
CA ALA A 20 12.38 -2.75 2.22
C ALA A 20 12.64 -3.29 0.80
N SER A 21 13.81 -3.89 0.55
CA SER A 21 14.15 -4.48 -0.75
C SER A 21 13.30 -5.68 -1.13
N ASN A 22 12.81 -6.44 -0.15
CA ASN A 22 11.92 -7.59 -0.40
C ASN A 22 10.47 -7.13 -0.47
N LEU A 23 10.07 -6.25 0.45
CA LEU A 23 8.70 -5.74 0.56
C LEU A 23 8.28 -4.90 -0.65
N ILE A 24 9.22 -4.22 -1.32
CA ILE A 24 8.92 -3.46 -2.54
C ILE A 24 8.45 -4.35 -3.70
N GLY A 25 8.73 -5.66 -3.65
CA GLY A 25 8.31 -6.62 -4.68
C GLY A 25 6.79 -6.68 -4.88
N GLU A 26 6.02 -6.54 -3.80
CA GLU A 26 4.55 -6.44 -3.88
C GLU A 26 4.13 -5.18 -4.66
N GLY A 27 4.79 -4.05 -4.42
CA GLY A 27 4.50 -2.82 -5.13
C GLY A 27 4.85 -2.87 -6.62
N VAL A 28 5.91 -3.61 -6.99
CA VAL A 28 6.22 -3.88 -8.41
C VAL A 28 5.09 -4.68 -9.06
N LEU A 29 4.63 -5.75 -8.42
CA LEU A 29 3.51 -6.55 -8.92
C LEU A 29 2.22 -5.72 -9.04
N ALA A 30 1.91 -4.89 -8.04
CA ALA A 30 0.74 -4.03 -8.05
C ALA A 30 0.78 -3.01 -9.22
N LEU A 31 1.95 -2.44 -9.51
CA LEU A 31 2.14 -1.53 -10.66
C LEU A 31 1.92 -2.25 -12.00
N GLU A 32 2.47 -3.46 -12.18
CA GLU A 32 2.29 -4.26 -13.41
C GLU A 32 0.83 -4.68 -13.63
N LEU A 33 0.07 -4.89 -12.55
CA LEU A 33 -1.36 -5.22 -12.60
C LEU A 33 -2.26 -3.98 -12.81
N ALA A 34 -1.68 -2.78 -12.90
CA ALA A 34 -2.43 -1.52 -12.86
C ALA A 34 -3.42 -1.46 -11.68
N ALA A 35 -2.99 -1.97 -10.52
CA ALA A 35 -3.81 -2.06 -9.33
C ALA A 35 -4.28 -0.68 -8.89
N ARG A 36 -5.51 -0.62 -8.38
CA ARG A 36 -6.01 0.54 -7.67
C ARG A 36 -5.61 0.45 -6.20
N VAL A 37 -5.62 1.58 -5.50
CA VAL A 37 -5.29 1.60 -4.06
C VAL A 37 -6.21 0.72 -3.22
N GLU A 38 -7.48 0.60 -3.62
CA GLU A 38 -8.45 -0.27 -2.94
C GLU A 38 -8.06 -1.75 -3.05
N ASP A 39 -7.44 -2.16 -4.16
CA ASP A 39 -7.00 -3.54 -4.35
C ASP A 39 -5.92 -3.90 -3.31
N ILE A 40 -5.01 -2.97 -2.98
CA ILE A 40 -3.95 -3.18 -1.99
C ILE A 40 -4.51 -3.15 -0.56
N ALA A 41 -5.42 -2.23 -0.28
CA ALA A 41 -6.09 -2.13 1.02
C ALA A 41 -6.88 -3.41 1.37
N LEU A 42 -7.50 -4.05 0.36
CA LEU A 42 -8.31 -5.26 0.53
C LEU A 42 -7.50 -6.57 0.59
N ILE A 43 -6.18 -6.55 0.32
CA ILE A 43 -5.33 -7.73 0.49
C ILE A 43 -5.19 -8.05 1.98
N MET A 44 -5.48 -9.30 2.33
CA MET A 44 -5.26 -9.81 3.69
C MET A 44 -3.76 -10.03 3.93
N HIS A 45 -3.13 -9.02 4.52
CA HIS A 45 -1.75 -9.10 4.96
C HIS A 45 -1.64 -9.91 6.26
N PRO A 46 -0.71 -10.87 6.37
CA PRO A 46 -0.55 -11.67 7.58
C PRO A 46 -0.16 -10.79 8.77
N HIS A 47 -0.77 -11.02 9.92
CA HIS A 47 -0.39 -10.38 11.19
C HIS A 47 0.38 -11.37 12.09
N PRO A 48 1.49 -10.98 12.74
CA PRO A 48 2.21 -9.71 12.62
C PRO A 48 3.31 -9.76 11.55
N THR A 49 3.29 -8.85 10.57
CA THR A 49 4.35 -8.74 9.54
C THR A 49 4.60 -7.29 9.10
N LEU A 50 5.74 -7.05 8.44
CA LEU A 50 6.05 -5.73 7.88
C LEU A 50 5.20 -5.39 6.64
N THR A 51 4.62 -6.38 5.97
CA THR A 51 3.77 -6.15 4.79
C THR A 51 2.43 -5.48 5.18
N GLU A 52 2.00 -5.59 6.44
CA GLU A 52 0.87 -4.81 6.97
C GLU A 52 1.05 -3.29 6.76
N GLY A 53 2.30 -2.82 6.70
CA GLY A 53 2.60 -1.43 6.37
C GLY A 53 2.09 -0.99 4.99
N TRP A 54 1.98 -1.90 4.02
CA TRP A 54 1.40 -1.61 2.71
C TRP A 54 -0.11 -1.48 2.76
N MET A 55 -0.79 -2.41 3.45
CA MET A 55 -2.22 -2.32 3.74
C MET A 55 -2.56 -0.98 4.41
N GLU A 56 -1.88 -0.65 5.51
CA GLU A 56 -2.13 0.59 6.25
C GLU A 56 -1.78 1.83 5.44
N ALA A 57 -0.74 1.79 4.59
CA ALA A 57 -0.42 2.91 3.70
C ALA A 57 -1.49 3.12 2.62
N ALA A 58 -2.11 2.05 2.12
CA ALA A 58 -3.23 2.13 1.19
C ALA A 58 -4.49 2.67 1.88
N GLU A 59 -4.83 2.15 3.06
CA GLU A 59 -5.95 2.63 3.88
C GLU A 59 -5.76 4.10 4.29
N ALA A 60 -4.53 4.54 4.55
CA ALA A 60 -4.23 5.93 4.86
C ALA A 60 -4.49 6.88 3.68
N VAL A 61 -4.24 6.42 2.45
CA VAL A 61 -4.58 7.18 1.24
C VAL A 61 -6.10 7.30 1.09
N LEU A 62 -6.85 6.28 1.49
CA LEU A 62 -8.31 6.28 1.48
C LEU A 62 -8.94 7.03 2.67
N GLY A 63 -8.14 7.38 3.68
CA GLY A 63 -8.60 8.05 4.90
C GLY A 63 -9.24 7.10 5.93
N HIS A 64 -8.96 5.80 5.84
CA HIS A 64 -9.53 4.77 6.72
C HIS A 64 -8.46 3.94 7.46
N ALA A 65 -7.21 4.41 7.54
CA ALA A 65 -6.17 3.70 8.29
C ALA A 65 -6.58 3.50 9.75
N ILE A 66 -6.23 2.33 10.30
CA ILE A 66 -6.66 1.90 11.63
C ILE A 66 -5.56 2.17 12.65
N HIS A 67 -4.31 1.94 12.27
CA HIS A 67 -3.17 2.03 13.18
C HIS A 67 -2.52 3.42 13.25
N ILE A 68 -3.02 4.38 12.46
CA ILE A 68 -2.60 5.80 12.48
C ILE A 68 -3.82 6.73 12.35
N VAL A 69 -3.68 7.98 12.79
CA VAL A 69 -4.73 8.99 12.64
C VAL A 69 -4.83 9.45 11.19
N ASN A 70 -6.05 9.42 10.63
CA ASN A 70 -6.33 9.91 9.28
C ASN A 70 -6.31 11.45 9.21
N LYS A 71 -5.93 11.97 8.04
CA LYS A 71 -5.70 13.40 7.82
C LYS A 71 -6.94 14.12 7.31
#